data_AF-A0A963KTC0-F1
#
_entry.id   AF-A0A963KTC0-F1
#
_cell.length_a   1.000
_cell.length_b   1.000
_cell.length_c   1.000
_cell.angle_alpha   90.00
_cell.angle_beta   90.00
_cell.angle_gamma   90.00
#
_symmetry.space_group_name_H-M   'P 1'
#
loop_
_entity.id
_entity.type
_entity.pdbx_description
1 polymer ?
#
loop_
_entity_poly.entity_id
_entity_poly.type
_entity_poly.pdbx_seq_one_letter_code
_entity_poly.pdbx_strand_id
1 'polypeptide(L)'
;WIADWPVTDIIALWAALQKRMSQLGGRSASYFLRMVGKDGFILTDSVARALAHWQLVDRPVEGRAGMQAAQRAFNRLADESGRPLAHISMILALSVD
;
A
#
# COMPACT_ATOMS: atom_id res chain seq x y z
N TRP A 1 10.14 -6.73 -15.12
CA TRP A 1 9.62 -5.36 -14.85
C TRP A 1 8.78 -5.28 -13.59
N ILE A 2 7.74 -6.13 -13.38
CA ILE A 2 7.00 -6.17 -12.10
C ILE A 2 7.90 -6.62 -10.94
N ALA A 3 8.67 -7.71 -11.13
CA ALA A 3 9.59 -8.23 -10.13
C ALA A 3 10.62 -7.17 -9.70
N ASP A 4 11.21 -6.49 -10.68
CA ASP A 4 12.26 -5.48 -10.51
C ASP A 4 11.76 -4.12 -9.99
N TRP A 5 10.44 -3.90 -9.93
CA TRP A 5 9.88 -2.63 -9.47
C TRP A 5 10.17 -2.44 -7.97
N PRO A 6 10.65 -1.29 -7.50
CA PRO A 6 10.93 -1.10 -6.08
C PRO A 6 9.65 -1.20 -5.23
N VAL A 7 9.67 -2.02 -4.18
CA VAL A 7 8.54 -2.16 -3.23
C VAL A 7 8.25 -0.83 -2.51
N THR A 8 9.29 0.01 -2.37
CA THR A 8 9.19 1.37 -1.82
C THR A 8 8.41 2.35 -2.70
N ASP A 9 8.01 1.96 -3.91
CA ASP A 9 7.18 2.74 -4.84
C ASP A 9 6.08 1.87 -5.49
N ILE A 10 5.44 1.01 -4.69
CA ILE A 10 4.42 0.08 -5.18
C ILE A 10 3.17 0.80 -5.70
N ILE A 11 2.86 1.99 -5.21
CA ILE A 11 1.74 2.80 -5.74
C ILE A 11 1.98 3.21 -7.19
N ALA A 12 3.22 3.56 -7.56
CA ALA A 12 3.54 3.85 -8.95
C ALA A 12 3.37 2.61 -9.83
N LEU A 13 3.66 1.42 -9.30
CA LEU A 13 3.37 0.17 -9.99
C LEU A 13 1.87 0.00 -10.22
N TRP A 14 1.01 0.29 -9.23
CA TRP A 14 -0.45 0.22 -9.41
C TRP A 14 -0.92 1.13 -10.55
N ALA A 15 -0.43 2.37 -10.59
CA ALA A 15 -0.74 3.31 -11.65
C ALA A 15 -0.24 2.82 -13.03
N ALA A 16 0.92 2.18 -13.09
CA ALA A 16 1.46 1.59 -14.31
C ALA A 16 0.63 0.39 -14.79
N LEU A 17 0.15 -0.47 -13.87
CA LEU A 17 -0.72 -1.60 -14.20
C LEU A 17 -2.08 -1.11 -14.71
N GLN A 18 -2.70 -0.13 -14.05
CA GLN A 18 -3.97 0.44 -14.48
C GLN A 18 -3.91 1.02 -15.90
N LYS A 19 -2.79 1.63 -16.29
CA LYS A 19 -2.60 2.15 -17.66
C LYS A 19 -2.45 1.05 -18.71
N ARG A 20 -2.00 -0.15 -18.32
CA ARG A 20 -1.64 -1.24 -19.23
C ARG A 20 -2.69 -2.36 -19.28
N MET A 21 -3.56 -2.45 -18.27
CA MET A 21 -4.48 -3.56 -18.10
C MET A 21 -5.88 -3.06 -17.75
N SER A 22 -6.88 -3.59 -18.45
CA SER A 22 -8.28 -3.18 -18.31
C SER A 22 -8.90 -3.55 -16.96
N GLN A 23 -8.47 -4.67 -16.36
CA GLN A 23 -9.08 -5.23 -15.14
C GLN A 23 -8.29 -4.99 -13.84
N LEU A 24 -7.18 -4.24 -13.91
CA LEU A 24 -6.32 -3.95 -12.75
C LEU A 24 -6.35 -2.46 -12.37
N GLY A 25 -7.56 -1.89 -12.33
CA GLY A 25 -7.80 -0.58 -11.73
C GLY A 25 -7.98 -0.64 -10.21
N GLY A 26 -7.69 0.47 -9.53
CA GLY A 26 -7.96 0.62 -8.10
C GLY A 26 -7.29 -0.45 -7.23
N ARG A 27 -8.05 -1.02 -6.28
CA ARG A 27 -7.52 -2.05 -5.36
C ARG A 27 -7.15 -3.36 -6.06
N SER A 28 -7.75 -3.69 -7.21
CA SER A 28 -7.46 -4.95 -7.93
C SER A 28 -5.99 -5.13 -8.24
N ALA A 29 -5.27 -4.05 -8.57
CA ALA A 29 -3.82 -4.07 -8.76
C ALA A 29 -3.07 -4.52 -7.50
N SER A 30 -3.42 -3.98 -6.33
CA SER A 30 -2.77 -4.32 -5.06
C SER A 30 -3.00 -5.78 -4.64
N TYR A 31 -4.21 -6.32 -4.86
CA TYR A 31 -4.51 -7.73 -4.63
C TYR A 31 -3.75 -8.64 -5.61
N PHE A 32 -3.79 -8.32 -6.90
CA PHE A 32 -3.06 -9.08 -7.93
C PHE A 32 -1.58 -9.20 -7.61
N LEU A 33 -0.93 -8.09 -7.25
CA LEU A 33 0.49 -8.08 -6.91
C LEU A 33 0.82 -9.01 -5.75
N ARG A 34 -0.01 -9.02 -4.69
CA ARG A 34 0.17 -10.00 -3.60
C ARG A 34 -0.02 -11.43 -4.06
N MET A 35 -1.02 -11.71 -4.90
CA MET A 35 -1.26 -13.07 -5.42
C MET A 35 -0.06 -13.60 -6.22
N VAL A 36 0.65 -12.73 -6.95
CA VAL A 36 1.84 -13.12 -7.72
C VAL A 36 3.16 -12.98 -6.93
N GLY A 37 3.08 -12.79 -5.61
CA GLY A 37 4.25 -12.75 -4.72
C GLY A 37 5.02 -11.43 -4.70
N LYS A 38 4.50 -10.35 -5.29
CA LYS A 38 5.09 -9.01 -5.16
C LYS A 38 4.65 -8.39 -3.84
N ASP A 39 5.61 -8.07 -2.97
CA ASP A 39 5.32 -7.42 -1.69
C ASP A 39 4.66 -6.04 -1.88
N GLY A 40 3.77 -5.69 -0.95
CA GLY A 40 2.98 -4.48 -1.00
C GLY A 40 1.84 -4.46 0.02
N PHE A 41 1.25 -3.28 0.20
CA PHE A 41 0.08 -3.10 1.06
C PHE A 41 -1.23 -3.06 0.28
N ILE A 42 -2.35 -3.24 0.98
CA ILE A 42 -3.68 -3.01 0.43
C ILE A 42 -4.29 -1.90 1.26
N LEU A 43 -4.59 -0.78 0.63
CA LEU A 43 -5.17 0.37 1.31
C LEU A 43 -6.69 0.17 1.49
N THR A 44 -7.07 -0.78 2.36
CA THR A 44 -8.46 -1.00 2.81
C THR A 44 -8.93 0.18 3.66
N ASP A 45 -10.24 0.27 3.97
CA ASP A 45 -10.71 1.30 4.90
C ASP A 45 -10.11 1.11 6.30
N SER A 46 -10.03 -0.13 6.80
CA SER A 46 -9.37 -0.42 8.09
C SER A 46 -7.90 0.03 8.11
N VAL A 47 -7.14 -0.20 7.05
CA VAL A 47 -5.75 0.29 6.95
C VAL A 47 -5.72 1.82 6.92
N ALA A 48 -6.61 2.47 6.15
CA ALA A 48 -6.68 3.93 6.11
C ALA A 48 -7.14 4.54 7.45
N ARG A 49 -7.98 3.85 8.23
CA ARG A 49 -8.35 4.22 9.61
C ARG A 49 -7.16 4.08 10.55
N ALA A 50 -6.45 2.95 10.48
CA ALA A 50 -5.26 2.71 11.30
C ALA A 50 -4.16 3.74 11.06
N LEU A 51 -3.85 4.04 9.78
CA LEU A 51 -2.86 5.07 9.43
C LEU A 51 -3.20 6.43 10.06
N ALA A 52 -4.48 6.80 10.08
CA ALA A 52 -4.92 8.05 10.68
C ALA A 52 -4.93 7.99 12.21
N HIS A 53 -5.43 6.89 12.79
CA HIS A 53 -5.52 6.68 14.23
C HIS A 53 -4.15 6.77 14.90
N TRP A 54 -3.14 6.13 14.31
CA TRP A 54 -1.76 6.16 14.79
C TRP A 54 -0.96 7.39 14.31
N GLN A 55 -1.63 8.39 13.75
CA GLN A 55 -1.04 9.65 13.28
C GLN A 55 0.12 9.46 12.28
N LEU A 56 0.05 8.40 11.47
CA LEU A 56 1.03 8.12 10.43
C LEU A 56 0.75 8.93 9.15
N VAL A 57 -0.52 9.25 8.89
CA VAL A 57 -0.99 10.04 7.73
C VAL A 57 -2.26 10.81 8.11
N ASP A 58 -2.43 12.03 7.60
CA ASP A 58 -3.68 12.81 7.73
C ASP A 58 -4.79 12.27 6.82
N ARG A 59 -6.06 12.40 7.26
CA ARG A 59 -7.22 12.06 6.41
C ARG A 59 -7.64 13.24 5.52
N PRO A 60 -8.17 12.95 4.31
CA PRO A 60 -8.41 11.62 3.74
C PRO A 60 -7.15 10.99 3.11
N VAL A 61 -7.01 9.66 3.24
CA VAL A 61 -5.94 8.89 2.55
C VAL A 61 -6.39 8.58 1.11
N GLU A 62 -6.82 9.60 0.39
CA GLU A 62 -7.35 9.51 -0.96
C GLU A 62 -6.57 10.40 -1.92
N GLY A 63 -6.75 10.15 -3.23
CA GLY A 63 -6.02 10.86 -4.28
C GLY A 63 -4.52 10.59 -4.26
N ARG A 64 -3.79 11.28 -5.15
CA ARG A 64 -2.36 11.05 -5.35
C ARG A 64 -1.52 11.39 -4.11
N ALA A 65 -1.85 12.49 -3.43
CA ALA A 65 -1.09 12.96 -2.27
C ALA A 65 -1.26 12.01 -1.07
N GLY A 66 -2.49 11.62 -0.74
CA GLY A 66 -2.78 10.69 0.35
C GLY A 66 -2.18 9.31 0.12
N MET A 67 -2.28 8.80 -1.11
CA MET A 67 -1.60 7.56 -1.51
C MET A 67 -0.08 7.65 -1.29
N GLN A 68 0.58 8.71 -1.77
CA GLN A 68 2.02 8.88 -1.59
C GLN A 68 2.42 9.03 -0.12
N ALA A 69 1.59 9.66 0.71
CA ALA A 69 1.80 9.71 2.15
C ALA A 69 1.72 8.32 2.79
N ALA A 70 0.74 7.49 2.40
CA ALA A 70 0.65 6.10 2.84
C ALA A 70 1.89 5.29 2.43
N GLN A 71 2.37 5.41 1.19
CA GLN A 71 3.61 4.75 0.76
C GLN A 71 4.80 5.11 1.67
N ARG A 72 4.98 6.40 1.98
CA ARG A 72 6.06 6.85 2.87
C ARG A 72 5.92 6.26 4.27
N ALA A 73 4.71 6.25 4.83
CA ALA A 73 4.45 5.65 6.13
C ALA A 73 4.79 4.14 6.14
N PHE A 74 4.36 3.41 5.12
CA PHE A 74 4.68 1.98 4.96
C PHE A 74 6.18 1.73 4.83
N ASN A 75 6.88 2.52 4.02
CA ASN A 75 8.33 2.41 3.86
C ASN A 75 9.06 2.65 5.20
N ARG A 76 8.65 3.69 5.93
CA ARG A 76 9.23 4.00 7.25
C ARG A 76 9.02 2.86 8.24
N LEU A 77 7.79 2.33 8.34
CA LEU A 77 7.50 1.20 9.22
C LEU A 77 8.28 -0.06 8.84
N ALA A 78 8.51 -0.29 7.54
CA ALA A 78 9.31 -1.42 7.07
C ALA A 78 10.79 -1.27 7.42
N ASP A 79 11.34 -0.06 7.27
CA ASP A 79 12.71 0.25 7.66
C ASP A 79 12.92 0.08 9.17
N GLU A 80 11.99 0.59 9.99
CA GLU A 80 12.06 0.51 11.44
C GLU A 80 11.86 -0.92 11.98
N SER A 81 11.00 -1.72 11.34
CA SER A 81 10.61 -3.05 11.85
C SER A 81 11.29 -4.23 11.16
N GLY A 82 11.92 -4.02 10.01
CA GLY A 82 12.44 -5.09 9.14
C GLY A 82 11.34 -5.99 8.53
N ARG A 83 10.07 -5.56 8.56
CA ARG A 83 8.93 -6.38 8.09
C ARG A 83 8.53 -6.04 6.65
N PRO A 84 8.07 -7.03 5.86
CA PRO A 84 7.42 -6.80 4.57
C PRO A 84 6.19 -5.89 4.66
N LEU A 85 5.88 -5.15 3.59
CA LEU A 85 4.72 -4.26 3.54
C LEU A 85 3.41 -5.02 3.69
N ALA A 86 3.34 -6.25 3.18
CA ALA A 86 2.17 -7.10 3.34
C ALA A 86 1.89 -7.43 4.81
N HIS A 87 2.94 -7.67 5.62
CA HIS A 87 2.80 -7.94 7.04
C HIS A 87 2.35 -6.69 7.79
N ILE A 88 3.00 -5.54 7.54
CA ILE A 88 2.62 -4.25 8.14
C ILE A 88 1.18 -3.92 7.81
N SER A 89 0.74 -4.18 6.57
CA SER A 89 -0.62 -3.92 6.15
C SER A 89 -1.64 -4.77 6.91
N MET A 90 -1.32 -6.03 7.21
CA MET A 90 -2.20 -6.88 8.03
C MET A 90 -2.22 -6.41 9.49
N ILE A 91 -1.05 -6.06 10.05
CA ILE A 91 -0.94 -5.52 11.41
C ILE A 91 -1.81 -4.26 11.53
N LEU A 92 -1.67 -3.30 10.62
CA LEU A 92 -2.48 -2.08 10.61
C LEU A 92 -3.97 -2.39 10.49
N ALA A 93 -4.37 -3.28 9.57
CA ALA A 93 -5.76 -3.65 9.35
C ALA A 93 -6.44 -4.25 10.60
N LEU A 94 -5.66 -4.85 11.50
CA LEU A 94 -6.12 -5.49 12.74
C LEU A 94 -5.80 -4.68 14.01
N SER A 95 -5.27 -3.46 13.87
CA SER A 95 -4.79 -2.66 15.01
C SER A 95 -5.82 -1.70 15.58
N VAL A 96 -6.93 -1.46 14.86
CA VAL A 96 -7.98 -0.49 15.24
C VAL A 96 -9.35 -1.04 14.83
N ASP A 97 -10.39 -0.73 15.61
CA ASP A 97 -11.77 -1.14 15.37
C ASP A 97 -12.50 -0.21 14.39
#